data_AF-A0A7Y2CR63-F1
#
_entry.id   AF-A0A7Y2CR63-F1
#
_cell.length_a   1.000
_cell.length_b   1.000
_cell.length_c   1.000
_cell.angle_alpha   90.00
_cell.angle_beta   90.00
_cell.angle_gamma   90.00
#
_symmetry.space_group_name_H-M   'P 1'
#
loop_
_entity.id
_entity.type
_entity.pdbx_description
1 polymer ?
#
loop_
_entity_poly.entity_id
_entity_poly.type
_entity_poly.pdbx_seq_one_letter_code
_entity_poly.pdbx_strand_id
1 'polypeptide(L)' 'MFDNRAFGSWSSIIIGGVFFALIFELPLVMADYLSEGAVGLTATTMAFGGVAFLGYVVIGTLLGRPGQPSDP' A
#
# COMPACT_ATOMS: atom_id res chain seq x y z
N MET A 1 0.67 -18.90 -5.20
CA MET A 1 0.54 -18.34 -6.55
C MET A 1 0.98 -16.87 -6.66
N PHE A 2 1.70 -16.32 -5.67
CA PHE A 2 2.27 -14.98 -5.79
C PHE A 2 3.67 -15.12 -6.35
N ASP A 3 3.81 -14.85 -7.64
CA ASP A 3 5.10 -14.80 -8.31
C ASP A 3 5.92 -13.68 -7.65
N ASN A 4 7.15 -13.96 -7.22
CA ASN A 4 8.01 -12.99 -6.50
C ASN A 4 8.32 -11.74 -7.35
N ARG A 5 7.92 -11.75 -8.63
CA ARG A 5 7.91 -10.61 -9.56
C ARG A 5 7.10 -9.41 -9.06
N ALA A 6 6.10 -9.61 -8.21
CA ALA A 6 5.30 -8.52 -7.64
C ALA A 6 6.16 -7.51 -6.85
N PHE A 7 7.27 -7.97 -6.26
CA PHE A 7 8.24 -7.13 -5.53
C PHE A 7 9.56 -6.95 -6.29
N GLY A 8 9.65 -7.43 -7.54
CA GLY A 8 10.88 -7.42 -8.32
C GLY A 8 11.22 -6.06 -8.94
N SER A 9 10.31 -5.08 -8.89
CA SER A 9 10.57 -3.72 -9.36
C SER A 9 10.00 -2.68 -8.41
N TRP A 10 10.71 -1.56 -8.25
CA TRP A 10 10.24 -0.42 -7.47
C TRP A 10 8.89 0.11 -7.95
N SER A 11 8.67 0.14 -9.27
CA SER A 11 7.38 0.53 -9.86
C SER A 11 6.24 -0.38 -9.40
N SER A 12 6.46 -1.70 -9.36
CA SER A 12 5.46 -2.66 -8.89
C SER A 12 5.17 -2.50 -7.39
N ILE A 13 6.20 -2.22 -6.57
CA ILE A 13 6.03 -1.97 -5.13
C ILE A 13 5.19 -0.71 -4.88
N ILE A 14 5.45 0.38 -5.61
CA ILE A 14 4.69 1.63 -5.46
C ILE A 14 3.25 1.44 -5.93
N ILE A 15 3.02 0.83 -7.11
CA ILE A 15 1.66 0.59 -7.64
C ILE A 15 0.88 -0.33 -6.68
N GLY A 16 1.51 -1.40 -6.20
CA GLY A 16 0.93 -2.31 -5.22
C GLY A 16 0.61 -1.60 -3.91
N GLY A 17 1.49 -0.72 -3.44
CA GLY A 17 1.29 0.08 -2.23
C GLY A 17 0.12 1.04 -2.35
N VAL A 18 0.01 1.75 -3.49
CA VAL A 18 -1.12 2.65 -3.75
C VAL A 18 -2.43 1.87 -3.79
N PHE A 19 -2.47 0.75 -4.51
CA PHE A 19 -3.68 -0.08 -4.59
C PHE A 19 -4.07 -0.65 -3.22
N PHE A 20 -3.07 -1.07 -2.45
CA PHE A 20 -3.28 -1.57 -1.09
C PHE A 20 -3.84 -0.48 -0.18
N ALA A 21 -3.27 0.72 -0.18
CA ALA A 21 -3.76 1.85 0.59
C ALA A 21 -5.21 2.21 0.24
N LEU A 22 -5.55 2.23 -1.06
CA LEU A 22 -6.91 2.49 -1.53
C LEU A 22 -7.93 1.47 -1.00
N ILE A 23 -7.58 0.19 -0.89
CA ILE A 23 -8.48 -0.83 -0.32
C ILE A 23 -8.82 -0.52 1.15
N PHE A 24 -7.89 0.07 1.90
CA PHE A 24 -8.13 0.46 3.30
C PHE A 24 -8.83 1.82 3.42
N GLU A 25 -8.57 2.75 2.51
CA GLU A 25 -9.24 4.06 2.51
C GLU A 25 -10.71 3.96 2.08
N LEU A 26 -11.05 3.09 1.13
CA LEU A 26 -12.41 3.00 0.57
C LEU A 26 -13.50 2.76 1.64
N PRO A 27 -13.33 1.80 2.58
CA PRO A 27 -14.27 1.62 3.68
C PRO A 27 -14.34 2.81 4.63
N LEU A 28 -13.21 3.50 4.90
CA LEU A 28 -13.19 4.70 5.74
C LEU A 28 -13.92 5.86 5.08
N VAL A 29 -13.72 6.09 3.78
CA VAL A 29 -14.45 7.11 3.03
C VAL A 29 -15.95 6.81 3.00
N MET A 30 -16.34 5.53 2.88
CA MET A 30 -17.75 5.14 3.01
C MET A 30 -18.28 5.37 4.42
N ALA A 31 -17.47 5.12 5.46
CA ALA A 31 -17.86 5.38 6.85
C ALA A 31 -18.02 6.88 7.12
N ASP A 32 -17.12 7.72 6.60
CA ASP A 32 -17.19 9.19 6.67
C ASP A 32 -18.46 9.68 5.94
N TYR A 33 -18.74 9.15 4.74
CA TYR A 33 -19.96 9.46 4.00
C TYR A 33 -21.24 9.09 4.77
N LEU A 34 -21.28 7.93 5.41
CA LEU A 34 -22.42 7.49 6.20
C LEU A 34 -22.61 8.28 7.50
N SER A 35 -21.50 8.75 8.10
CA SER A 35 -21.52 9.44 9.40
C SER A 35 -21.78 10.93 9.25
N GLU A 36 -21.11 11.58 8.30
CA GLU A 36 -21.11 13.04 8.12
C GLU A 36 -21.97 13.47 6.92
N GLY A 37 -22.43 12.54 6.08
CA GLY A 37 -23.21 12.83 4.88
C GLY A 37 -22.40 13.43 3.73
N ALA A 38 -21.07 13.52 3.88
CA ALA A 38 -20.15 14.08 2.91
C ALA A 38 -18.98 13.15 2.65
N VAL A 39 -18.51 13.11 1.41
CA VAL A 39 -17.28 12.39 1.06
C VAL A 39 -16.10 13.24 1.52
N GLY A 40 -15.57 12.94 2.70
CA GLY A 40 -14.43 13.62 3.28
C GLY A 40 -13.18 12.74 3.28
N LEU A 41 -12.07 13.24 2.74
CA LEU A 41 -10.76 12.71 3.09
C LEU A 41 -10.34 13.36 4.41
N THR A 42 -10.85 12.81 5.51
CA THR A 42 -10.48 13.28 6.85
C THR A 42 -9.00 12.99 7.12
N ALA A 43 -8.40 13.74 8.06
CA ALA A 43 -7.01 13.51 8.46
C ALA A 43 -6.79 12.07 8.94
N THR A 44 -7.80 11.47 9.57
CA THR A 44 -7.82 10.07 9.98
C THR A 44 -7.76 9.13 8.78
N THR A 45 -8.61 9.34 7.77
CA THR A 45 -8.64 8.53 6.55
C THR A 45 -7.30 8.58 5.80
N MET A 46 -6.72 9.77 5.64
CA MET A 46 -5.38 9.90 5.05
C MET A 46 -4.28 9.24 5.89
N ALA A 47 -4.36 9.33 7.22
CA ALA A 47 -3.37 8.70 8.10
C ALA A 47 -3.40 7.16 7.98
N PHE A 48 -4.59 6.56 7.94
CA PHE A 48 -4.74 5.12 7.76
C PHE A 48 -4.23 4.64 6.40
N GLY A 49 -4.60 5.32 5.31
CA GLY A 49 -4.08 5.02 3.98
C GLY A 49 -2.57 5.16 3.89
N GLY A 50 -2.01 6.23 4.47
CA GLY A 50 -0.57 6.46 4.54
C GLY A 50 0.18 5.36 5.30
N VAL A 51 -0.34 4.91 6.44
CA VAL A 51 0.25 3.80 7.21
C VAL A 51 0.19 2.48 6.43
N ALA A 52 -0.95 2.20 5.76
CA ALA A 52 -1.09 1.02 4.92
C ALA A 52 -0.11 1.04 3.73
N PHE A 53 0.03 2.18 3.06
CA PHE A 53 0.99 2.38 1.98
C PHE A 53 2.43 2.14 2.46
N LEU A 54 2.83 2.79 3.56
CA LEU A 54 4.17 2.67 4.11
C LEU A 54 4.47 1.23 4.54
N GLY A 55 3.53 0.56 5.21
CA GLY A 55 3.67 -0.85 5.57
C GLY A 55 3.91 -1.74 4.36
N TYR A 56 3.14 -1.54 3.29
CA TYR A 56 3.32 -2.29 2.05
C TYR A 56 4.69 -2.03 1.41
N VAL A 57 5.12 -0.76 1.31
CA VAL A 57 6.42 -0.42 0.72
C VAL A 57 7.58 -0.98 1.53
N VAL A 58 7.52 -0.91 2.87
CA VAL A 58 8.54 -1.48 3.74
C VAL A 58 8.65 -2.99 3.55
N ILE A 59 7.53 -3.71 3.55
CA ILE A 59 7.55 -5.16 3.32
C ILE A 59 8.01 -5.49 1.90
N GLY A 60 7.51 -4.77 0.90
CA GLY A 60 7.90 -4.96 -0.50
C GLY A 60 9.38 -4.71 -0.75
N THR A 61 9.99 -3.73 -0.07
CA THR A 61 11.43 -3.48 -0.17
C THR A 61 12.27 -4.49 0.62
N LEU A 62 11.76 -5.05 1.72
CA LEU A 62 12.42 -6.15 2.43
C LEU A 62 12.40 -7.45 1.62
N LEU A 63 11.28 -7.76 0.97
CA LEU A 63 11.10 -8.95 0.14
C LEU A 63 11.71 -8.81 -1.26
N GLY A 64 11.74 -7.60 -1.80
CA GLY A 64 12.30 -7.26 -3.10
C GLY A 64 13.83 -7.08 -3.10
N ARG A 65 14.49 -7.18 -1.94
CA ARG A 65 15.96 -7.23 -1.87
C ARG A 65 16.46 -8.54 -2.47
N PRO A 66 17.20 -8.53 -3.59
CA PRO A 66 17.93 -9.70 -4.06
C PRO A 66 19.08 -9.96 -3.07
N GLY A 67 18.81 -10.74 -2.04
CA GLY A 67 19.87 -11.40 -1.29
C GLY A 67 20.40 -12.55 -2.14
N GLN A 68 21.35 -12.29 -3.03
CA GLN A 68 22.61 -13.04 -3.19
C GLN A 68 23.37 -12.49 -4.41
N PRO A 69 24.57 -11.89 -4.23
CA PRO A 69 25.49 -11.73 -5.34
C PRO A 69 25.79 -13.14 -5.86
N SER A 70 25.40 -13.40 -7.10
CA SER A 70 26.02 -14.48 -7.87
C SER A 70 27.46 -14.04 -8.09
N ASP A 71 28.36 -14.52 -7.21
CA ASP A 71 29.80 -14.43 -7.39
C ASP A 71 30.17 -15.01 -8.77
N PRO A 72 31.20 -14.45 -9.43
CA PRO A 72 31.52 -14.65 -10.85
C PRO A 72 31.94 -16.08 -11.23
#